data_AF-A0A6V8EZ62-F1
#
_entry.id   AF-A0A6V8EZ62-F1
#
_cell.length_a   1.000
_cell.length_b   1.000
_cell.length_c   1.000
_cell.angle_alpha   90.00
_cell.angle_beta   90.00
_cell.angle_gamma   90.00
#
_symmetry.space_group_name_H-M   'P 1'
#
loop_
_entity.id
_entity.type
_entity.pdbx_description
1 polymer ?
#
loop_
_entity_poly.entity_id
_entity_poly.type
_entity_poly.pdbx_seq_one_letter_code
_entity_poly.pdbx_strand_id
1 'polypeptide(L)'
;MIIRKKYLFYVLAITSSFIAAAVTGVDSFVGGQSAFKYDPWAFAFSLFFVGAIITLLISLVLTIKIKGKSLGAKILDPSFKQLRMVQKSEMKYHLGAGLMNAINTVGYCAIVSMVKDPSVILSFSQIVILYLLLMESITEKDVPTLVEVQSSVIVTFGAILASISLTGEFQLLPILIVFLVVSPTWAVFSIYQRKLKIMRINNKPNDAINIRFWNVVFSCAFTAVLLFVFDVFTNGSHLIAGFTTSIDPYYFSLLALTMGITFFAYVLYIRSLGMGKASVNNAIRASTIIFAIPFSILLLKLGIITEFSTDPVMLIIKVIGIILILMGIISFALTVVKAYIFVTVKPGRPLRETMQKLWNIRGVTHVTITTGKNDFVVKVSTRTLMKGYERIIKKLDEIDEIKKYRWASVLKDWEKI
;
A
#
# COMPACT_ATOMS: atom_id res chain seq x y z
N MET A 1 5.72 11.94 22.79
CA MET A 1 6.75 11.62 21.76
C MET A 1 6.18 11.95 20.38
N ILE A 2 6.56 13.08 19.79
CA ILE A 2 6.11 13.45 18.43
C ILE A 2 6.99 12.67 17.45
N ILE A 3 6.58 11.44 17.11
CA ILE A 3 7.16 10.76 15.95
C ILE A 3 6.89 11.68 14.76
N ARG A 4 7.96 12.18 14.09
CA ARG A 4 7.77 13.00 12.88
C ARG A 4 6.92 12.17 11.91
N LYS A 5 5.84 12.76 11.36
CA LYS A 5 4.84 12.07 10.52
C LYS A 5 5.45 11.13 9.47
N LYS A 6 6.63 11.49 8.94
CA LYS A 6 7.46 10.66 8.05
C LYS A 6 7.80 9.28 8.62
N TYR A 7 8.33 9.19 9.84
CA TYR A 7 8.65 7.90 10.46
C TYR A 7 7.39 7.07 10.71
N LEU A 8 6.28 7.71 11.09
CA LEU A 8 5.01 7.03 11.29
C LEU A 8 4.54 6.34 10.00
N PHE A 9 4.62 7.01 8.86
CA PHE A 9 4.28 6.41 7.56
C PHE A 9 5.12 5.16 7.24
N TYR A 10 6.46 5.24 7.35
CA TYR A 10 7.32 4.08 7.07
C TYR A 10 7.08 2.94 8.06
N VAL A 11 6.93 3.25 9.35
CA VAL A 11 6.64 2.24 10.38
C VAL A 11 5.30 1.55 10.06
N LEU A 12 4.24 2.29 9.76
CA LEU A 12 2.95 1.72 9.40
C LEU A 12 3.03 0.83 8.15
N ALA A 13 3.72 1.29 7.10
CA ALA A 13 3.86 0.54 5.86
C ALA A 13 4.70 -0.74 6.05
N ILE A 14 5.82 -0.68 6.77
CA ILE A 14 6.68 -1.84 7.04
C ILE A 14 5.97 -2.84 7.97
N THR A 15 5.31 -2.38 9.03
CA THR A 15 4.55 -3.26 9.92
C THR A 15 3.38 -3.91 9.18
N SER A 16 2.68 -3.17 8.31
CA SER A 16 1.66 -3.74 7.42
C SER A 16 2.25 -4.82 6.51
N SER A 17 3.45 -4.60 5.96
CA SER A 17 4.16 -5.56 5.10
C SER A 17 4.55 -6.84 5.84
N PHE A 18 5.05 -6.70 7.07
CA PHE A 18 5.37 -7.84 7.92
C PHE A 18 4.14 -8.70 8.20
N ILE A 19 3.02 -8.07 8.58
CA ILE A 19 1.76 -8.79 8.82
C ILE A 19 1.22 -9.40 7.51
N ALA A 20 1.33 -8.70 6.38
CA ALA A 20 0.91 -9.22 5.08
C ALA A 20 1.70 -10.46 4.63
N ALA A 21 2.99 -10.57 5.00
CA ALA A 21 3.78 -11.76 4.76
C ALA A 21 3.23 -12.96 5.56
N ALA A 22 2.88 -12.73 6.83
CA ALA A 22 2.23 -13.74 7.66
C ALA A 22 0.87 -14.17 7.08
N VAL A 23 0.04 -13.22 6.64
CA VAL A 23 -1.24 -13.48 5.97
C VAL A 23 -1.05 -14.40 4.76
N THR A 24 -0.11 -14.07 3.88
CA THR A 24 0.11 -14.84 2.65
C THR A 24 0.57 -16.28 2.95
N GLY A 25 1.36 -16.47 4.01
CA GLY A 25 1.72 -17.79 4.50
C GLY A 25 0.51 -18.60 4.98
N VAL A 26 -0.37 -17.98 5.77
CA VAL A 26 -1.62 -18.62 6.22
C VAL A 26 -2.57 -18.89 5.04
N ASP A 27 -2.75 -17.94 4.13
CA ASP A 27 -3.61 -18.09 2.95
C ASP A 27 -3.13 -19.21 2.04
N SER A 28 -1.82 -19.39 1.89
CA SER A 28 -1.27 -20.50 1.10
C SER A 28 -1.57 -21.86 1.75
N PHE A 29 -1.55 -21.94 3.08
CA PHE A 29 -1.96 -23.14 3.80
C PHE A 29 -3.46 -23.41 3.66
N VAL A 30 -4.30 -22.38 3.83
CA VAL A 30 -5.76 -22.52 3.71
C VAL A 30 -6.15 -22.87 2.28
N GLY A 31 -5.63 -22.17 1.28
CA GLY A 31 -5.87 -22.44 -0.14
C GLY A 31 -5.36 -23.81 -0.60
N GLY A 32 -4.35 -24.37 0.09
CA GLY A 32 -3.85 -25.73 -0.15
C GLY A 32 -4.78 -26.85 0.36
N GLN A 33 -5.79 -26.54 1.16
CA GLN A 33 -6.74 -27.52 1.69
C GLN A 33 -7.66 -28.06 0.58
N SER A 34 -8.13 -29.30 0.76
CA SER A 34 -8.97 -30.01 -0.23
C SER A 34 -10.19 -29.22 -0.69
N ALA A 35 -10.84 -28.49 0.21
CA ALA A 35 -12.04 -27.70 -0.08
C ALA A 35 -11.79 -26.48 -0.99
N PHE A 36 -10.56 -25.95 -1.02
CA PHE A 36 -10.23 -24.70 -1.74
C PHE A 36 -9.25 -24.89 -2.90
N LYS A 37 -8.51 -26.01 -2.87
CA LYS A 37 -7.50 -26.34 -3.88
C LYS A 37 -8.06 -26.40 -5.31
N TYR A 38 -9.29 -26.88 -5.46
CA TYR A 38 -9.93 -27.07 -6.76
C TYR A 38 -11.04 -26.04 -7.06
N ASP A 39 -11.38 -25.20 -6.09
CA ASP A 39 -12.44 -24.19 -6.21
C ASP A 39 -11.98 -22.83 -5.64
N PRO A 40 -11.22 -22.05 -6.42
CA PRO A 40 -10.75 -20.73 -6.00
C PRO A 40 -11.89 -19.71 -5.86
N TRP A 41 -13.03 -19.95 -6.51
CA TRP A 41 -14.22 -19.10 -6.40
C TRP A 41 -14.88 -19.27 -5.04
N ALA A 42 -15.14 -20.52 -4.63
CA ALA A 42 -15.64 -20.85 -3.30
C ALA A 42 -14.68 -20.33 -2.22
N PHE A 43 -13.36 -20.41 -2.44
CA PHE A 43 -12.38 -19.85 -1.51
C PHE A 43 -12.52 -18.33 -1.34
N ALA A 44 -12.59 -17.58 -2.45
CA ALA A 44 -12.73 -16.13 -2.43
C ALA A 44 -14.03 -15.67 -1.73
N PHE A 45 -15.15 -16.35 -2.00
CA PHE A 45 -16.40 -16.09 -1.29
C PHE A 45 -16.28 -16.38 0.20
N SER A 46 -15.69 -17.53 0.56
CA SER A 46 -15.54 -17.95 1.96
C SER A 46 -14.70 -16.96 2.77
N LEU A 47 -13.60 -16.47 2.19
CA LEU A 47 -12.77 -15.42 2.79
C LEU A 47 -13.58 -14.15 3.09
N PHE A 48 -14.39 -13.67 2.14
CA PHE A 48 -15.16 -12.46 2.37
C PHE A 48 -16.35 -12.67 3.31
N PHE A 49 -17.01 -13.81 3.25
CA PHE A 49 -18.15 -14.13 4.09
C PHE A 49 -17.72 -14.21 5.57
N VAL A 50 -16.76 -15.08 5.89
CA VAL A 50 -16.18 -15.15 7.24
C VAL A 50 -15.49 -13.83 7.60
N GLY A 51 -14.82 -13.21 6.63
CA GLY A 51 -14.16 -11.93 6.81
C GLY A 51 -15.09 -10.80 7.21
N ALA A 52 -16.29 -10.73 6.67
CA ALA A 52 -17.28 -9.72 7.05
C ALA A 52 -17.72 -9.89 8.51
N ILE A 53 -17.95 -11.13 8.93
CA ILE A 53 -18.31 -11.47 10.33
C ILE A 53 -17.16 -11.11 11.27
N ILE A 54 -15.96 -11.58 11.00
CA ILE A 54 -14.79 -11.33 11.86
C ILE A 54 -14.42 -9.86 11.88
N THR A 55 -14.49 -9.17 10.75
CA THR A 55 -14.22 -7.73 10.69
C THR A 55 -15.26 -6.93 11.48
N LEU A 56 -16.53 -7.35 11.47
CA LEU A 56 -17.57 -6.77 12.33
C LEU A 56 -17.22 -6.97 13.82
N LEU A 57 -16.94 -8.20 14.22
CA LEU A 57 -16.61 -8.53 15.62
C LEU A 57 -15.38 -7.75 16.12
N ILE A 58 -14.30 -7.72 15.35
CA ILE A 58 -13.10 -6.95 15.69
C ILE A 58 -13.43 -5.45 15.78
N SER A 59 -14.19 -4.91 14.83
CA SER A 59 -14.55 -3.48 14.82
C SER A 59 -15.44 -3.09 16.01
N LEU A 60 -16.33 -3.99 16.45
CA LEU A 60 -17.14 -3.81 17.66
C LEU A 60 -16.27 -3.80 18.91
N VAL A 61 -15.33 -4.76 19.05
CA VAL A 61 -14.37 -4.79 20.16
C VAL A 61 -13.53 -3.51 20.19
N LEU A 62 -13.07 -3.03 19.02
CA LEU A 62 -12.28 -1.80 18.93
C LEU A 62 -13.08 -0.54 19.29
N THR A 63 -14.41 -0.59 19.29
CA THR A 63 -15.28 0.52 19.69
C THR A 63 -15.34 0.71 21.21
N ILE A 64 -14.99 -0.32 22.00
CA ILE A 64 -15.00 -0.25 23.47
C ILE A 64 -14.11 0.91 23.95
N LYS A 65 -14.66 1.77 24.80
CA LYS A 65 -13.99 2.96 25.32
C LYS A 65 -13.24 2.63 26.59
N ILE A 66 -11.93 2.94 26.62
CA ILE A 66 -11.09 2.84 27.81
C ILE A 66 -10.46 4.21 28.06
N LYS A 67 -10.73 4.80 29.23
CA LYS A 67 -10.24 6.15 29.62
C LYS A 67 -10.60 7.23 28.58
N GLY A 68 -11.84 7.22 28.09
CA GLY A 68 -12.40 8.26 27.21
C GLY A 68 -12.04 8.16 25.71
N LYS A 69 -11.18 7.22 25.30
CA LYS A 69 -10.87 6.93 23.88
C LYS A 69 -11.24 5.47 23.55
N SER A 70 -11.65 5.20 22.32
CA SER A 70 -11.89 3.81 21.88
C SER A 70 -10.57 3.05 21.76
N LEU A 71 -10.61 1.72 21.94
CA LEU A 71 -9.46 0.84 21.76
C LEU A 71 -8.82 1.01 20.37
N GLY A 72 -9.65 1.09 19.32
CA GLY A 72 -9.19 1.35 17.96
C GLY A 72 -8.49 2.69 17.80
N ALA A 73 -8.94 3.74 18.52
CA ALA A 73 -8.27 5.05 18.53
C ALA A 73 -6.87 4.99 19.13
N LYS A 74 -6.71 4.18 20.18
CA LYS A 74 -5.46 4.09 20.94
C LYS A 74 -4.43 3.22 20.24
N ILE A 75 -4.87 2.13 19.60
CA ILE A 75 -3.98 1.09 19.06
C ILE A 75 -3.71 1.28 17.57
N LEU A 76 -4.74 1.57 16.76
CA LEU A 76 -4.65 1.45 15.30
C LEU A 76 -4.76 2.78 14.56
N ASP A 77 -5.85 3.53 14.75
CA ASP A 77 -6.09 4.80 14.06
C ASP A 77 -6.69 5.83 15.02
N PRO A 78 -5.93 6.89 15.40
CA PRO A 78 -6.41 7.96 16.29
C PRO A 78 -7.71 8.64 15.86
N SER A 79 -8.08 8.54 14.58
CA SER A 79 -9.30 9.12 14.02
C SER A 79 -10.55 8.28 14.33
N PHE A 80 -10.37 7.00 14.66
CA PHE A 80 -11.46 6.09 14.96
C PHE A 80 -12.15 6.46 16.27
N LYS A 81 -13.47 6.30 16.32
CA LYS A 81 -14.26 6.54 17.54
C LYS A 81 -15.26 5.43 17.76
N GLN A 82 -16.04 5.13 16.74
CA GLN A 82 -17.06 4.09 16.73
C GLN A 82 -17.30 3.63 15.29
N LEU A 83 -17.92 2.46 15.15
CA LEU A 83 -18.48 2.02 13.89
C LEU A 83 -19.53 3.03 13.41
N ARG A 84 -19.45 3.45 12.14
CA ARG A 84 -20.40 4.42 11.56
C ARG A 84 -20.93 3.93 10.22
N MET A 85 -22.13 4.39 9.86
CA MET A 85 -22.69 4.14 8.55
C MET A 85 -21.98 4.97 7.47
N VAL A 86 -21.95 4.41 6.25
CA VAL A 86 -21.38 5.06 5.06
C VAL A 86 -22.21 6.29 4.69
N GLN A 87 -21.55 7.41 4.44
CA GLN A 87 -22.22 8.60 3.90
C GLN A 87 -22.35 8.55 2.38
N LYS A 88 -23.35 9.26 1.83
CA LYS A 88 -23.59 9.33 0.37
C LYS A 88 -22.36 9.77 -0.43
N SER A 89 -21.54 10.65 0.13
CA SER A 89 -20.28 11.12 -0.47
C SER A 89 -19.21 10.04 -0.61
N GLU A 90 -19.21 9.06 0.30
CA GLU A 90 -18.25 7.95 0.34
C GLU A 90 -18.68 6.77 -0.52
N MET A 91 -20.00 6.61 -0.70
CA MET A 91 -20.63 5.43 -1.31
C MET A 91 -19.98 5.04 -2.64
N LYS A 92 -19.80 5.99 -3.56
CA LYS A 92 -19.21 5.71 -4.89
C LYS A 92 -17.81 5.12 -4.81
N TYR A 93 -17.01 5.55 -3.83
CA TYR A 93 -15.64 5.08 -3.65
C TYR A 93 -15.61 3.73 -2.95
N HIS A 94 -16.52 3.50 -2.01
CA HIS A 94 -16.69 2.17 -1.39
C HIS A 94 -17.19 1.12 -2.38
N LEU A 95 -18.13 1.47 -3.25
CA LEU A 95 -18.62 0.56 -4.29
C LEU A 95 -17.50 0.23 -5.28
N GLY A 96 -16.78 1.24 -5.78
CA GLY A 96 -15.65 1.04 -6.68
C GLY A 96 -14.51 0.23 -6.03
N ALA A 97 -14.19 0.51 -4.76
CA ALA A 97 -13.18 -0.24 -4.01
C ALA A 97 -13.64 -1.69 -3.76
N GLY A 98 -14.89 -1.90 -3.36
CA GLY A 98 -15.46 -3.22 -3.07
C GLY A 98 -15.46 -4.13 -4.31
N LEU A 99 -15.90 -3.61 -5.46
CA LEU A 99 -15.93 -4.37 -6.71
C LEU A 99 -14.52 -4.77 -7.16
N MET A 100 -13.59 -3.82 -7.17
CA MET A 100 -12.21 -4.09 -7.59
C MET A 100 -11.51 -5.06 -6.64
N ASN A 101 -11.78 -4.95 -5.32
CA ASN A 101 -11.24 -5.89 -4.35
C ASN A 101 -11.85 -7.28 -4.46
N ALA A 102 -13.15 -7.40 -4.80
CA ALA A 102 -13.78 -8.69 -5.09
C ALA A 102 -13.10 -9.39 -6.27
N ILE A 103 -12.96 -8.71 -7.41
CA ILE A 103 -12.28 -9.25 -8.60
C ILE A 103 -10.81 -9.59 -8.29
N ASN A 104 -10.12 -8.70 -7.58
CA ASN A 104 -8.73 -8.93 -7.18
C ASN A 104 -8.58 -10.20 -6.32
N THR A 105 -9.43 -10.37 -5.31
CA THR A 105 -9.34 -11.51 -4.40
C THR A 105 -9.67 -12.83 -5.10
N VAL A 106 -10.63 -12.85 -6.02
CA VAL A 106 -10.86 -14.03 -6.88
C VAL A 106 -9.60 -14.38 -7.68
N GLY A 107 -8.98 -13.39 -8.33
CA GLY A 107 -7.73 -13.60 -9.07
C GLY A 107 -6.58 -14.07 -8.17
N TYR A 108 -6.48 -13.51 -6.96
CA TYR A 108 -5.51 -13.92 -5.96
C TYR A 108 -5.73 -15.37 -5.50
N CYS A 109 -6.96 -15.76 -5.16
CA CYS A 109 -7.31 -17.12 -4.78
C CYS A 109 -7.02 -18.12 -5.92
N ALA A 110 -7.29 -17.76 -7.18
CA ALA A 110 -6.92 -18.58 -8.31
C ALA A 110 -5.41 -18.81 -8.39
N ILE A 111 -4.60 -17.78 -8.17
CA ILE A 111 -3.14 -17.91 -8.13
C ILE A 111 -2.69 -18.76 -6.94
N VAL A 112 -3.24 -18.55 -5.74
CA VAL A 112 -2.89 -19.34 -4.54
C VAL A 112 -3.21 -20.83 -4.73
N SER A 113 -4.34 -21.15 -5.36
CA SER A 113 -4.71 -22.54 -5.64
C SER A 113 -3.82 -23.19 -6.72
N MET A 114 -3.32 -22.41 -7.68
CA MET A 114 -2.43 -22.88 -8.76
C MET A 114 -0.95 -22.94 -8.33
N VAL A 115 -0.49 -21.94 -7.59
CA VAL A 115 0.90 -21.69 -7.20
C VAL A 115 0.99 -21.82 -5.68
N LYS A 116 1.46 -22.98 -5.20
CA LYS A 116 1.51 -23.27 -3.76
C LYS A 116 2.64 -22.58 -3.01
N ASP A 117 3.63 -22.00 -3.69
CA ASP A 117 4.75 -21.29 -3.07
C ASP A 117 4.39 -19.81 -2.80
N PRO A 118 4.25 -19.39 -1.52
CA PRO A 118 3.90 -18.01 -1.15
C PRO A 118 4.88 -16.96 -1.70
N SER A 119 6.16 -17.34 -1.88
CA SER A 119 7.21 -16.42 -2.34
C SER A 119 7.02 -16.00 -3.81
N VAL A 120 6.48 -16.89 -4.62
CA VAL A 120 6.16 -16.63 -6.04
C VAL A 120 4.94 -15.70 -6.13
N ILE A 121 3.90 -15.96 -5.35
CA ILE A 121 2.67 -15.15 -5.30
C ILE A 121 2.99 -13.70 -4.88
N LEU A 122 3.78 -13.53 -3.82
CA LEU A 122 4.16 -12.22 -3.29
C LEU A 122 5.02 -11.42 -4.26
N SER A 123 5.88 -12.10 -4.99
CA SER A 123 6.70 -11.49 -6.02
C SER A 123 5.84 -10.91 -7.14
N PHE A 124 4.90 -11.70 -7.66
CA PHE A 124 3.98 -11.23 -8.70
C PHE A 124 3.12 -10.02 -8.29
N SER A 125 2.73 -9.94 -7.03
CA SER A 125 1.96 -8.79 -6.53
C SER A 125 2.67 -7.43 -6.63
N GLN A 126 3.99 -7.40 -6.88
CA GLN A 126 4.75 -6.14 -6.97
C GLN A 126 4.67 -5.45 -8.34
N ILE A 127 4.23 -6.16 -9.38
CA ILE A 127 3.96 -5.57 -10.71
C ILE A 127 2.98 -4.40 -10.60
N VAL A 128 2.11 -4.42 -9.58
CA VAL A 128 1.15 -3.34 -9.36
C VAL A 128 1.76 -1.96 -9.15
N ILE A 129 3.03 -1.87 -8.74
CA ILE A 129 3.71 -0.59 -8.56
C ILE A 129 3.74 0.18 -9.90
N LEU A 130 3.98 -0.51 -11.02
CA LEU A 130 3.98 0.10 -12.35
C LEU A 130 2.59 0.63 -12.72
N TYR A 131 1.55 -0.16 -12.46
CA TYR A 131 0.16 0.25 -12.69
C TYR A 131 -0.22 1.47 -11.85
N LEU A 132 0.21 1.52 -10.60
CA LEU A 132 -0.04 2.66 -9.72
C LEU A 132 0.66 3.93 -10.20
N LEU A 133 1.92 3.84 -10.64
CA LEU A 133 2.61 4.99 -11.24
C LEU A 133 1.89 5.54 -12.46
N LEU A 134 1.45 4.65 -13.37
CA LEU A 134 0.69 5.05 -14.55
C LEU A 134 -0.65 5.67 -14.17
N MET A 135 -1.37 5.06 -13.24
CA MET A 135 -2.66 5.57 -12.79
C MET A 135 -2.56 6.88 -12.02
N GLU A 136 -1.53 7.08 -11.19
CA GLU A 136 -1.25 8.37 -10.54
C GLU A 136 -0.94 9.45 -11.58
N SER A 137 -0.15 9.11 -12.61
CA SER A 137 0.13 10.00 -13.74
C SER A 137 -1.14 10.44 -14.46
N ILE A 138 -2.07 9.52 -14.73
CA ILE A 138 -3.32 9.81 -15.44
C ILE A 138 -4.32 10.55 -14.54
N THR A 139 -4.58 10.03 -13.34
CA THR A 139 -5.67 10.50 -12.48
C THR A 139 -5.32 11.75 -11.68
N GLU A 140 -4.06 11.89 -11.26
CA GLU A 140 -3.59 13.03 -10.47
C GLU A 140 -2.80 14.04 -11.32
N LYS A 141 -2.57 13.72 -12.61
CA LYS A 141 -1.72 14.50 -13.52
C LYS A 141 -0.30 14.69 -12.97
N ASP A 142 0.16 13.74 -12.16
CA ASP A 142 1.48 13.74 -11.54
C ASP A 142 2.45 12.89 -12.36
N VAL A 143 3.16 13.54 -13.28
CA VAL A 143 4.10 12.84 -14.17
C VAL A 143 5.22 12.23 -13.32
N PRO A 144 5.42 10.90 -13.38
CA PRO A 144 6.44 10.24 -12.58
C PRO A 144 7.82 10.70 -13.02
N THR A 145 8.69 10.92 -12.04
CA THR A 145 10.10 11.24 -12.30
C THR A 145 10.82 10.04 -12.89
N LEU A 146 11.89 10.27 -13.66
CA LEU A 146 12.73 9.20 -14.20
C LEU A 146 13.21 8.24 -13.11
N VAL A 147 13.50 8.76 -11.91
CA VAL A 147 13.94 7.94 -10.77
C VAL A 147 12.79 7.11 -10.21
N GLU A 148 11.55 7.62 -10.13
CA GLU A 148 10.37 6.81 -9.74
C GLU A 148 10.16 5.67 -10.77
N VAL A 149 10.23 5.96 -12.07
CA VAL A 149 10.10 4.95 -13.13
C VAL A 149 11.20 3.89 -13.03
N GLN A 150 12.47 4.30 -12.98
CA GLN A 150 13.62 3.38 -12.86
C GLN A 150 13.51 2.51 -11.61
N SER A 151 13.17 3.12 -10.47
CA SER A 151 13.04 2.40 -9.20
C SER A 151 11.91 1.38 -9.26
N SER A 152 10.74 1.71 -9.83
CA SER A 152 9.65 0.75 -9.99
C SER A 152 9.98 -0.39 -10.96
N VAL A 153 10.70 -0.09 -12.04
CA VAL A 153 11.19 -1.12 -12.96
C VAL A 153 12.15 -2.06 -12.25
N ILE A 154 13.11 -1.54 -11.47
CA ILE A 154 14.05 -2.34 -10.66
C ILE A 154 13.30 -3.22 -9.65
N VAL A 155 12.33 -2.69 -8.92
CA VAL A 155 11.52 -3.48 -7.97
C VAL A 155 10.75 -4.59 -8.69
N THR A 156 10.16 -4.27 -9.84
CA THR A 156 9.38 -5.25 -10.63
C THR A 156 10.28 -6.36 -11.17
N PHE A 157 11.44 -6.04 -11.71
CA PHE A 157 12.42 -7.05 -12.15
C PHE A 157 12.95 -7.89 -10.99
N GLY A 158 13.27 -7.26 -9.86
CA GLY A 158 13.72 -7.98 -8.66
C GLY A 158 12.67 -8.96 -8.15
N ALA A 159 11.39 -8.56 -8.19
CA ALA A 159 10.27 -9.44 -7.89
C ALA A 159 10.15 -10.58 -8.90
N ILE A 160 10.17 -10.33 -10.21
CA ILE A 160 10.11 -11.39 -11.22
C ILE A 160 11.24 -12.41 -11.01
N LEU A 161 12.46 -11.96 -10.76
CA LEU A 161 13.60 -12.85 -10.47
C LEU A 161 13.35 -13.70 -9.21
N ALA A 162 12.81 -13.10 -8.15
CA ALA A 162 12.45 -13.83 -6.93
C ALA A 162 11.29 -14.82 -7.11
N SER A 163 10.51 -14.68 -8.19
CA SER A 163 9.36 -15.54 -8.53
C SER A 163 9.69 -16.78 -9.37
N ILE A 164 10.88 -16.85 -9.96
CA ILE A 164 11.25 -17.99 -10.82
C ILE A 164 11.25 -19.26 -9.96
N SER A 165 10.59 -20.31 -10.45
CA SER A 165 10.42 -21.63 -9.80
C SER A 165 11.16 -22.71 -10.59
N LEU A 166 11.59 -23.77 -9.89
CA LEU A 166 12.53 -24.83 -10.34
C LEU A 166 11.99 -25.80 -11.40
N THR A 167 10.69 -25.84 -11.67
CA THR A 167 10.17 -26.84 -12.62
C THR A 167 10.55 -26.55 -14.08
N GLY A 168 11.10 -25.37 -14.38
CA GLY A 168 11.43 -24.96 -15.76
C GLY A 168 10.18 -24.72 -16.64
N GLU A 169 8.99 -25.10 -16.16
CA GLU A 169 7.72 -24.82 -16.81
C GLU A 169 7.26 -23.41 -16.47
N PHE A 170 7.41 -22.51 -17.45
CA PHE A 170 6.85 -21.17 -17.38
C PHE A 170 5.32 -21.27 -17.37
N GLN A 171 4.72 -21.22 -16.17
CA GLN A 171 3.26 -21.21 -16.04
C GLN A 171 2.71 -19.84 -16.45
N LEU A 172 2.47 -19.69 -17.76
CA LEU A 172 1.99 -18.44 -18.38
C LEU A 172 0.66 -17.97 -17.78
N LEU A 173 -0.22 -18.90 -17.40
CA LEU A 173 -1.57 -18.59 -16.92
C LEU A 173 -1.56 -17.81 -15.58
N PRO A 174 -0.89 -18.25 -14.50
CA PRO A 174 -0.73 -17.43 -13.28
C PRO A 174 -0.18 -16.03 -13.55
N ILE A 175 0.82 -15.90 -14.44
CA ILE A 175 1.42 -14.62 -14.81
C ILE A 175 0.38 -13.72 -15.50
N LEU A 176 -0.40 -14.27 -16.45
CA LEU A 176 -1.47 -13.53 -17.12
C LEU A 176 -2.55 -13.06 -16.14
N ILE A 177 -2.96 -13.90 -15.17
CA ILE A 177 -3.92 -13.52 -14.14
C ILE A 177 -3.37 -12.35 -13.30
N VAL A 178 -2.08 -12.40 -12.95
CA VAL A 178 -1.42 -11.31 -12.22
C VAL A 178 -1.44 -10.00 -13.01
N PHE A 179 -1.03 -10.05 -14.28
CA PHE A 179 -0.87 -8.87 -15.11
C PHE A 179 -2.20 -8.26 -15.53
N LEU A 180 -3.21 -9.08 -15.86
CA LEU A 180 -4.47 -8.63 -16.43
C LEU A 180 -5.57 -8.42 -15.38
N VAL A 181 -5.55 -9.18 -14.28
CA VAL A 181 -6.63 -9.15 -13.28
C VAL A 181 -6.13 -8.54 -11.98
N VAL A 182 -5.17 -9.18 -11.30
CA VAL A 182 -4.78 -8.79 -9.93
C VAL A 182 -4.13 -7.40 -9.88
N SER A 183 -3.14 -7.14 -10.73
CA SER A 183 -2.42 -5.85 -10.68
C SER A 183 -3.30 -4.65 -11.03
N PRO A 184 -4.08 -4.65 -12.13
CA PRO A 184 -4.94 -3.52 -12.47
C PRO A 184 -6.02 -3.27 -11.41
N THR A 185 -6.68 -4.34 -10.93
CA THR A 185 -7.75 -4.21 -9.94
C THR A 185 -7.20 -3.74 -8.58
N TRP A 186 -6.04 -4.25 -8.16
CA TRP A 186 -5.36 -3.76 -6.96
C TRP A 186 -4.97 -2.28 -7.06
N ALA A 187 -4.51 -1.82 -8.22
CA ALA A 187 -4.17 -0.43 -8.44
C ALA A 187 -5.40 0.48 -8.30
N VAL A 188 -6.50 0.14 -8.98
CA VAL A 188 -7.76 0.91 -8.92
C VAL A 188 -8.33 0.90 -7.51
N PHE A 189 -8.33 -0.27 -6.86
CA PHE A 189 -8.75 -0.42 -5.46
C PHE A 189 -7.94 0.48 -4.52
N SER A 190 -6.62 0.46 -4.62
CA SER A 190 -5.72 1.27 -3.79
C SER A 190 -5.98 2.77 -3.94
N ILE A 191 -6.27 3.23 -5.15
CA ILE A 191 -6.62 4.63 -5.42
C ILE A 191 -7.95 5.02 -4.78
N TYR A 192 -8.98 4.17 -4.90
CA TYR A 192 -10.26 4.44 -4.24
C TYR A 192 -10.16 4.41 -2.72
N GLN A 193 -9.37 3.49 -2.16
CA GLN A 193 -9.07 3.48 -0.72
C GLN A 193 -8.34 4.75 -0.27
N ARG A 194 -7.34 5.19 -1.02
CA ARG A 194 -6.62 6.44 -0.73
C ARG A 194 -7.57 7.64 -0.77
N LYS A 195 -8.42 7.73 -1.79
CA LYS A 195 -9.46 8.78 -1.88
C LYS A 195 -10.36 8.77 -0.65
N LEU A 196 -10.89 7.61 -0.25
CA LEU A 196 -11.69 7.46 0.98
C LEU A 196 -10.95 7.95 2.21
N LYS A 197 -9.67 7.63 2.36
CA LYS A 197 -8.88 7.97 3.55
C LYS A 197 -8.57 9.47 3.65
N ILE A 198 -8.35 10.16 2.53
CA ILE A 198 -8.04 11.60 2.49
C ILE A 198 -9.30 12.46 2.71
N MET A 199 -10.50 11.91 2.45
CA MET A 199 -11.75 12.63 2.66
C MET A 199 -11.95 13.06 4.11
N ARG A 200 -12.55 14.24 4.27
CA ARG A 200 -13.04 14.72 5.56
C ARG A 200 -14.53 14.53 5.63
N ILE A 201 -14.96 13.92 6.72
CA ILE A 201 -16.36 13.59 6.97
C ILE A 201 -16.75 14.26 8.27
N ASN A 202 -17.79 15.09 8.20
CA ASN A 202 -18.21 15.94 9.32
C ASN A 202 -17.02 16.71 9.93
N ASN A 203 -16.18 17.32 9.06
CA ASN A 203 -14.95 18.04 9.41
C ASN A 203 -13.86 17.22 10.15
N LYS A 204 -13.94 15.89 10.13
CA LYS A 204 -12.94 14.99 10.74
C LYS A 204 -12.29 14.11 9.66
N PRO A 205 -11.02 13.69 9.85
CA PRO A 205 -10.39 12.74 8.95
C PRO A 205 -11.14 11.41 8.96
N ASN A 206 -11.34 10.81 7.79
CA ASN A 206 -11.91 9.47 7.69
C ASN A 206 -10.98 8.45 8.34
N ASP A 207 -11.52 7.45 9.03
CA ASP A 207 -10.75 6.46 9.77
C ASP A 207 -10.55 5.15 9.00
N ALA A 208 -9.41 4.50 9.19
CA ALA A 208 -9.04 3.30 8.44
C ALA A 208 -9.89 2.06 8.81
N ILE A 209 -10.45 2.02 10.03
CA ILE A 209 -11.23 0.87 10.52
C ILE A 209 -12.60 0.83 9.83
N ASN A 210 -13.34 1.94 9.80
CA ASN A 210 -14.60 2.04 9.09
C ASN A 210 -14.38 1.82 7.58
N ILE A 211 -13.30 2.37 7.02
CA ILE A 211 -12.98 2.14 5.60
C ILE A 211 -12.78 0.63 5.34
N ARG A 212 -12.01 -0.07 6.20
CA ARG A 212 -11.77 -1.50 6.05
C ARG A 212 -13.06 -2.31 6.20
N PHE A 213 -13.86 -2.03 7.24
CA PHE A 213 -15.12 -2.71 7.49
C PHE A 213 -16.04 -2.65 6.27
N TRP A 214 -16.34 -1.44 5.79
CA TRP A 214 -17.24 -1.27 4.65
C TRP A 214 -16.66 -1.84 3.36
N ASN A 215 -15.35 -1.72 3.12
CA ASN A 215 -14.73 -2.35 1.95
C ASN A 215 -14.91 -3.88 1.98
N VAL A 216 -14.76 -4.53 3.13
CA VAL A 216 -14.98 -5.99 3.24
C VAL A 216 -16.45 -6.33 3.00
N VAL A 217 -17.39 -5.58 3.58
CA VAL A 217 -18.83 -5.80 3.39
C VAL A 217 -19.23 -5.64 1.92
N PHE A 218 -18.82 -4.56 1.25
CA PHE A 218 -19.10 -4.38 -0.17
C PHE A 218 -18.40 -5.42 -1.03
N SER A 219 -17.16 -5.80 -0.72
CA SER A 219 -16.48 -6.87 -1.44
C SER A 219 -17.21 -8.20 -1.31
N CYS A 220 -17.71 -8.53 -0.11
CA CYS A 220 -18.52 -9.72 0.11
C CYS A 220 -19.79 -9.71 -0.76
N ALA A 221 -20.51 -8.58 -0.78
CA ALA A 221 -21.70 -8.44 -1.61
C ALA A 221 -21.39 -8.59 -3.10
N PHE A 222 -20.34 -7.94 -3.60
CA PHE A 222 -19.94 -8.06 -5.01
C PHE A 222 -19.44 -9.45 -5.36
N THR A 223 -18.66 -10.10 -4.50
CA THR A 223 -18.23 -11.48 -4.70
C THR A 223 -19.43 -12.42 -4.76
N ALA A 224 -20.41 -12.26 -3.88
CA ALA A 224 -21.66 -13.04 -3.93
C ALA A 224 -22.40 -12.84 -5.26
N VAL A 225 -22.55 -11.60 -5.73
CA VAL A 225 -23.20 -11.30 -7.02
C VAL A 225 -22.41 -11.89 -8.19
N LEU A 226 -21.09 -11.74 -8.20
CA LEU A 226 -20.23 -12.27 -9.26
C LEU A 226 -20.31 -13.79 -9.33
N LEU A 227 -20.23 -14.49 -8.19
CA LEU A 227 -20.36 -15.94 -8.15
C LEU A 227 -21.76 -16.41 -8.53
N PHE A 228 -22.81 -15.73 -8.06
CA PHE A 228 -24.18 -16.08 -8.44
C PHE A 228 -24.37 -16.02 -9.95
N VAL A 229 -23.91 -14.94 -10.59
CA VAL A 229 -23.97 -14.81 -12.04
C VAL A 229 -23.14 -15.89 -12.72
N PHE A 230 -21.93 -16.16 -12.21
CA PHE A 230 -21.05 -17.20 -12.74
C PHE A 230 -21.67 -18.59 -12.67
N ASP A 231 -22.20 -18.99 -11.50
CA ASP A 231 -22.87 -20.27 -11.27
C ASP A 231 -24.07 -20.47 -12.20
N VAL A 232 -24.87 -19.42 -12.44
CA VAL A 232 -26.00 -19.47 -13.38
C VAL A 232 -25.53 -19.74 -14.81
N PHE A 233 -24.38 -19.19 -15.23
CA PHE A 233 -23.85 -19.40 -16.58
C PHE A 233 -23.12 -20.73 -16.75
N THR A 234 -22.47 -21.23 -15.70
CA THR A 234 -21.68 -22.48 -15.74
C THR A 234 -22.45 -23.70 -15.24
N ASN A 235 -23.69 -23.53 -14.77
CA ASN A 235 -24.43 -24.52 -13.98
C ASN A 235 -23.59 -25.05 -12.79
N GLY A 236 -22.78 -24.16 -12.22
CA GLY A 236 -21.93 -24.45 -11.06
C GLY A 236 -22.68 -24.32 -9.73
N SER A 237 -22.00 -24.69 -8.65
CA SER A 237 -22.50 -24.51 -7.28
C SER A 237 -21.44 -23.89 -6.38
N HIS A 238 -20.58 -23.03 -6.91
CA HIS A 238 -19.42 -22.45 -6.22
C HIS A 238 -19.85 -21.57 -5.04
N LEU A 239 -20.95 -20.83 -5.17
CA LEU A 239 -21.48 -19.99 -4.10
C LEU A 239 -21.99 -20.84 -2.93
N ILE A 240 -22.74 -21.90 -3.24
CA ILE A 240 -23.28 -22.83 -2.24
C ILE A 240 -22.13 -23.58 -1.56
N ALA A 241 -21.18 -24.09 -2.35
CA ALA A 241 -19.98 -24.75 -1.84
C ALA A 241 -19.22 -23.81 -0.88
N GLY A 242 -18.91 -22.59 -1.30
CA GLY A 242 -18.24 -21.59 -0.45
C GLY A 242 -19.02 -21.30 0.84
N PHE A 243 -20.34 -21.18 0.78
CA PHE A 243 -21.17 -20.98 1.98
C PHE A 243 -21.12 -22.17 2.93
N THR A 244 -21.28 -23.40 2.43
CA THR A 244 -21.23 -24.61 3.25
C THR A 244 -19.85 -24.81 3.90
N THR A 245 -18.77 -24.64 3.13
CA THR A 245 -17.40 -24.73 3.64
C THR A 245 -17.12 -23.62 4.65
N SER A 246 -17.68 -22.42 4.48
CA SER A 246 -17.50 -21.33 5.44
C SER A 246 -18.10 -21.60 6.81
N ILE A 247 -19.15 -22.41 6.90
CA ILE A 247 -19.86 -22.71 8.17
C ILE A 247 -19.24 -23.91 8.88
N ASP A 248 -18.51 -24.76 8.16
CA ASP A 248 -17.78 -25.87 8.76
C ASP A 248 -16.83 -25.36 9.86
N PRO A 249 -16.89 -25.90 11.10
CA PRO A 249 -16.12 -25.38 12.22
C PRO A 249 -14.60 -25.36 11.98
N TYR A 250 -14.08 -26.37 11.26
CA TYR A 250 -12.66 -26.45 10.96
C TYR A 250 -12.25 -25.33 10.02
N TYR A 251 -12.92 -25.19 8.88
CA TYR A 251 -12.62 -24.16 7.89
C TYR A 251 -12.94 -22.75 8.38
N PHE A 252 -14.02 -22.56 9.14
CA PHE A 252 -14.37 -21.27 9.75
C PHE A 252 -13.24 -20.76 10.63
N SER A 253 -12.63 -21.62 11.46
CA SER A 253 -11.53 -21.23 12.35
C SER A 253 -10.29 -20.76 11.58
N LEU A 254 -9.96 -21.45 10.48
CA LEU A 254 -8.83 -21.10 9.61
C LEU A 254 -9.09 -19.79 8.85
N LEU A 255 -10.29 -19.65 8.27
CA LEU A 255 -10.72 -18.44 7.57
C LEU A 255 -10.79 -17.24 8.54
N ALA A 256 -11.22 -17.47 9.77
CA ALA A 256 -11.28 -16.44 10.80
C ALA A 256 -9.89 -15.96 11.22
N LEU A 257 -8.93 -16.89 11.36
CA LEU A 257 -7.55 -16.56 11.64
C LEU A 257 -6.94 -15.69 10.53
N THR A 258 -7.06 -16.11 9.26
CA THR A 258 -6.52 -15.31 8.15
C THR A 258 -7.18 -13.95 8.06
N MET A 259 -8.52 -13.87 8.12
CA MET A 259 -9.23 -12.60 7.99
C MET A 259 -8.98 -11.66 9.18
N GLY A 260 -8.77 -12.22 10.38
CA GLY A 260 -8.37 -11.49 11.57
C GLY A 260 -7.00 -10.85 11.42
N ILE A 261 -5.98 -11.60 10.97
CA ILE A 261 -4.63 -11.06 10.73
C ILE A 261 -4.66 -10.05 9.58
N THR A 262 -5.39 -10.37 8.50
CA THR A 262 -5.59 -9.52 7.34
C THR A 262 -6.22 -8.18 7.71
N PHE A 263 -7.18 -8.15 8.63
CA PHE A 263 -7.78 -6.91 9.11
C PHE A 263 -6.71 -5.93 9.61
N PHE A 264 -5.79 -6.36 10.48
CA PHE A 264 -4.74 -5.50 11.00
C PHE A 264 -3.76 -5.05 9.91
N ALA A 265 -3.37 -5.96 9.00
CA ALA A 265 -2.49 -5.62 7.88
C ALA A 265 -3.07 -4.48 7.04
N TYR A 266 -4.35 -4.57 6.69
CA TYR A 266 -5.04 -3.60 5.86
C TYR A 266 -5.37 -2.30 6.58
N VAL A 267 -5.71 -2.31 7.87
CA VAL A 267 -5.95 -1.06 8.62
C VAL A 267 -4.68 -0.21 8.66
N LEU A 268 -3.52 -0.82 8.91
CA LEU A 268 -2.23 -0.13 8.87
C LEU A 268 -1.90 0.37 7.46
N TYR A 269 -2.17 -0.44 6.43
CA TYR A 269 -1.99 -0.08 5.02
C TYR A 269 -2.85 1.11 4.59
N ILE A 270 -4.15 1.10 4.89
CA ILE A 270 -5.06 2.21 4.57
C ILE A 270 -4.59 3.47 5.28
N ARG A 271 -4.13 3.34 6.52
CA ARG A 271 -3.60 4.48 7.28
C ARG A 271 -2.34 5.05 6.65
N SER A 272 -1.41 4.21 6.17
CA SER A 272 -0.21 4.68 5.46
C SER A 272 -0.54 5.26 4.08
N LEU A 273 -1.51 4.71 3.35
CA LEU A 273 -2.01 5.26 2.08
C LEU A 273 -2.52 6.70 2.23
N GLY A 274 -3.17 7.02 3.35
CA GLY A 274 -3.63 8.37 3.63
C GLY A 274 -2.51 9.39 3.83
N MET A 275 -1.27 8.96 4.10
CA MET A 275 -0.15 9.84 4.44
C MET A 275 0.82 10.12 3.28
N GLY A 276 0.74 9.36 2.17
CA GLY A 276 1.67 9.49 1.04
C GLY A 276 1.05 9.09 -0.29
N LYS A 277 1.86 9.07 -1.35
CA LYS A 277 1.45 8.53 -2.67
C LYS A 277 1.22 7.02 -2.57
N ALA A 278 0.26 6.51 -3.35
CA ALA A 278 -0.04 5.08 -3.37
C ALA A 278 1.11 4.27 -3.98
N SER A 279 1.81 4.80 -4.98
CA SER A 279 3.02 4.21 -5.56
C SER A 279 4.14 4.03 -4.52
N VAL A 280 4.45 5.08 -3.74
CA VAL A 280 5.46 5.03 -2.66
C VAL A 280 5.07 3.99 -1.60
N ASN A 281 3.80 3.98 -1.17
CA ASN A 281 3.34 3.06 -0.14
C ASN A 281 3.42 1.60 -0.61
N ASN A 282 3.04 1.32 -1.86
CA ASN A 282 3.14 -0.03 -2.41
C ASN A 282 4.60 -0.44 -2.69
N ALA A 283 5.47 0.49 -3.08
CA ALA A 283 6.90 0.21 -3.16
C ALA A 283 7.47 -0.21 -1.80
N ILE A 284 7.16 0.51 -0.72
CA ILE A 284 7.55 0.08 0.64
C ILE A 284 6.90 -1.24 0.99
N ARG A 285 5.66 -1.49 0.56
CA ARG A 285 4.97 -2.76 0.76
C ARG A 285 5.64 -3.94 0.08
N ALA A 286 6.42 -3.72 -0.97
CA ALA A 286 7.26 -4.77 -1.57
C ALA A 286 8.27 -5.38 -0.58
N SER A 287 8.58 -4.70 0.54
CA SER A 287 9.33 -5.29 1.65
C SER A 287 8.67 -6.54 2.26
N THR A 288 7.39 -6.80 1.97
CA THR A 288 6.70 -8.06 2.30
C THR A 288 7.51 -9.28 1.82
N ILE A 289 8.16 -9.20 0.65
CA ILE A 289 9.00 -10.29 0.11
C ILE A 289 10.18 -10.62 1.03
N ILE A 290 10.77 -9.60 1.65
CA ILE A 290 11.89 -9.77 2.59
C ILE A 290 11.44 -10.57 3.81
N PHE A 291 10.23 -10.31 4.30
CA PHE A 291 9.66 -11.02 5.44
C PHE A 291 9.09 -12.39 5.06
N ALA A 292 8.67 -12.58 3.81
CA ALA A 292 8.10 -13.81 3.32
C ALA A 292 9.05 -14.99 3.48
N ILE A 293 10.35 -14.82 3.21
CA ILE A 293 11.33 -15.91 3.26
C ILE A 293 11.49 -16.48 4.68
N PRO A 294 11.75 -15.65 5.73
CA PRO A 294 11.72 -16.13 7.10
C PRO A 294 10.41 -16.83 7.49
N PHE A 295 9.26 -16.30 7.06
CA PHE A 295 7.96 -16.93 7.32
C PHE A 295 7.81 -18.27 6.61
N SER A 296 8.21 -18.39 5.34
CA SER A 296 8.20 -19.65 4.60
C SER A 296 9.09 -20.69 5.28
N ILE A 297 10.29 -20.32 5.73
CA ILE A 297 11.18 -21.23 6.47
C ILE A 297 10.55 -21.67 7.80
N LEU A 298 9.92 -20.74 8.52
CA LEU A 298 9.21 -21.04 9.76
C LEU A 298 8.06 -22.03 9.53
N LEU A 299 7.23 -21.78 8.52
CA LEU A 299 6.10 -22.63 8.17
C LEU A 299 6.55 -24.02 7.69
N LEU A 300 7.67 -24.11 6.99
CA LEU A 300 8.30 -25.38 6.59
C LEU A 300 8.71 -26.18 7.83
N LYS A 301 9.38 -25.54 8.79
CA LYS A 301 9.77 -26.18 10.06
C LYS A 301 8.57 -26.64 10.90
N LEU A 302 7.45 -25.94 10.80
CA LEU A 302 6.19 -26.30 11.46
C LEU A 302 5.41 -27.39 10.71
N GLY A 303 5.90 -27.86 9.55
CA GLY A 303 5.24 -28.88 8.74
C GLY A 303 3.97 -28.40 8.04
N ILE A 304 3.75 -27.08 7.97
CA ILE A 304 2.54 -26.46 7.42
C ILE A 304 2.65 -26.36 5.88
N ILE A 305 3.86 -26.11 5.36
CA ILE A 305 4.15 -26.17 3.93
C ILE A 305 5.10 -27.33 3.64
N THR A 306 4.90 -28.02 2.52
CA THR A 306 5.67 -29.20 2.13
C THR A 306 6.80 -28.90 1.17
N GLU A 307 6.76 -27.74 0.50
CA GLU A 307 7.65 -27.40 -0.60
C GLU A 307 8.29 -26.02 -0.36
N PHE A 308 9.61 -26.01 -0.19
CA PHE A 308 10.43 -24.81 -0.32
C PHE A 308 11.67 -25.20 -1.11
N SER A 309 11.90 -24.52 -2.23
CA SER A 309 13.08 -24.75 -3.06
C SER A 309 14.36 -24.41 -2.28
N THR A 310 15.11 -25.44 -1.90
CA THR A 310 16.41 -25.34 -1.21
C THR A 310 17.61 -25.36 -2.16
N ASP A 311 17.40 -25.38 -3.48
CA ASP A 311 18.50 -25.35 -4.45
C ASP A 311 19.39 -24.10 -4.26
N PRO A 312 20.71 -24.26 -4.06
CA PRO A 312 21.66 -23.16 -3.91
C PRO A 312 21.60 -22.11 -5.02
N VAL A 313 21.41 -22.51 -6.28
CA VAL A 313 21.36 -21.55 -7.41
C VAL A 313 20.10 -20.70 -7.33
N MET A 314 18.98 -21.31 -6.96
CA MET A 314 17.71 -20.60 -6.79
C MET A 314 17.77 -19.63 -5.59
N LEU A 315 18.40 -20.05 -4.49
CA LEU A 315 18.60 -19.17 -3.35
C LEU A 315 19.43 -17.93 -3.73
N ILE A 316 20.46 -18.10 -4.57
CA ILE A 316 21.23 -16.97 -5.11
C ILE A 316 20.35 -16.04 -5.96
N ILE A 317 19.54 -16.58 -6.88
CA ILE A 317 18.63 -15.78 -7.72
C ILE A 317 17.63 -15.02 -6.84
N LYS A 318 17.04 -15.68 -5.83
CA LYS A 318 16.14 -15.04 -4.87
C LYS A 318 16.84 -13.93 -4.07
N VAL A 319 18.08 -14.14 -3.62
CA VAL A 319 18.88 -13.11 -2.94
C VAL A 319 19.17 -11.92 -3.85
N ILE A 320 19.53 -12.14 -5.11
CA ILE A 320 19.73 -11.06 -6.10
C ILE A 320 18.42 -10.28 -6.29
N GLY A 321 17.28 -10.98 -6.42
CA GLY A 321 15.96 -10.37 -6.51
C GLY A 321 15.64 -9.47 -5.30
N ILE A 322 15.92 -9.94 -4.08
CA ILE A 322 15.74 -9.16 -2.84
C ILE A 322 16.64 -7.93 -2.83
N ILE A 323 17.91 -8.05 -3.23
CA ILE A 323 18.85 -6.92 -3.29
C ILE A 323 18.32 -5.87 -4.26
N LEU A 324 17.83 -6.27 -5.44
CA LEU A 324 17.22 -5.36 -6.41
C LEU A 324 15.98 -4.68 -5.83
N ILE A 325 15.09 -5.42 -5.17
CA ILE A 325 13.92 -4.85 -4.50
C ILE A 325 14.35 -3.82 -3.45
N LEU A 326 15.32 -4.14 -2.60
CA LEU A 326 15.86 -3.23 -1.58
C LEU A 326 16.44 -1.96 -2.20
N MET A 327 17.26 -2.10 -3.25
CA MET A 327 17.81 -0.97 -3.98
C MET A 327 16.71 -0.11 -4.59
N GLY A 328 15.69 -0.73 -5.18
CA GLY A 328 14.53 -0.05 -5.75
C GLY A 328 13.72 0.71 -4.69
N ILE A 329 13.43 0.11 -3.53
CA ILE A 329 12.73 0.74 -2.41
C ILE A 329 13.53 1.92 -1.85
N ILE A 330 14.84 1.74 -1.64
CA ILE A 330 15.73 2.80 -1.14
C ILE A 330 15.76 3.94 -2.15
N SER A 331 15.91 3.64 -3.44
CA SER A 331 15.88 4.64 -4.50
C SER A 331 14.54 5.39 -4.54
N PHE A 332 13.42 4.67 -4.41
CA PHE A 332 12.07 5.27 -4.32
C PHE A 332 11.92 6.17 -3.09
N ALA A 333 12.41 5.74 -1.92
CA ALA A 333 12.37 6.52 -0.69
C ALA A 333 13.28 7.76 -0.73
N LEU A 334 14.31 7.74 -1.58
CA LEU A 334 15.24 8.84 -1.84
C LEU A 334 14.83 9.71 -3.04
N THR A 335 13.69 9.44 -3.68
CA THR A 335 13.22 10.29 -4.79
C THR A 335 12.95 11.73 -4.33
N VAL A 336 13.15 12.62 -5.29
CA VAL A 336 13.40 14.05 -5.14
C VAL A 336 12.29 14.77 -4.38
N VAL A 337 12.68 15.45 -3.29
CA VAL A 337 11.81 16.36 -2.55
C VAL A 337 11.82 17.70 -3.25
N LYS A 338 10.67 18.09 -3.80
CA LYS A 338 10.43 19.46 -4.24
C LYS A 338 10.04 20.31 -3.03
N ALA A 339 10.60 21.50 -2.89
CA ALA A 339 10.25 22.46 -1.87
C ALA A 339 10.16 23.86 -2.46
N TYR A 340 9.30 24.70 -1.91
CA TYR A 340 9.31 26.13 -2.15
C TYR A 340 9.82 26.82 -0.90
N ILE A 341 10.75 27.74 -1.09
CA ILE A 341 11.23 28.61 -0.03
C ILE A 341 10.72 30.00 -0.36
N PHE A 342 9.94 30.54 0.55
CA PHE A 342 9.48 31.91 0.49
C PHE A 342 10.49 32.76 1.23
N VAL A 343 11.08 33.75 0.57
CA VAL A 343 12.15 34.59 1.13
C VAL A 343 11.69 36.04 1.13
N THR A 344 11.89 36.70 2.27
CA THR A 344 11.69 38.15 2.47
C THR A 344 13.06 38.79 2.66
N VAL A 345 13.31 39.87 1.94
CA VAL A 345 14.59 40.60 1.88
C VAL A 345 14.53 41.83 2.78
N LYS A 346 15.69 42.31 3.25
CA LYS A 346 15.78 43.57 3.99
C LYS A 346 15.56 44.78 3.05
N PRO A 347 14.89 45.86 3.51
CA PRO A 347 14.67 47.07 2.69
C PRO A 347 16.00 47.70 2.23
N GLY A 348 16.01 48.28 1.02
CA GLY A 348 17.17 49.02 0.49
C GLY A 348 18.32 48.15 -0.04
N ARG A 349 18.11 46.84 -0.22
CA ARG A 349 19.12 45.93 -0.79
C ARG A 349 18.82 45.59 -2.26
N PRO A 350 19.86 45.36 -3.09
CA PRO A 350 19.70 45.07 -4.50
C PRO A 350 19.08 43.68 -4.73
N LEU A 351 17.82 43.65 -5.17
CA LEU A 351 17.08 42.40 -5.45
C LEU A 351 17.79 41.53 -6.50
N ARG A 352 18.43 42.13 -7.51
CA ARG A 352 19.13 41.40 -8.57
C ARG A 352 20.29 40.56 -8.03
N GLU A 353 21.08 41.11 -7.11
CA GLU A 353 22.20 40.41 -6.50
C GLU A 353 21.72 39.28 -5.58
N THR A 354 20.67 39.55 -4.78
CA THR A 354 20.05 38.52 -3.93
C THR A 354 19.48 37.38 -4.75
N MET A 355 18.82 37.67 -5.88
CA MET A 355 18.30 36.65 -6.80
C MET A 355 19.41 35.74 -7.33
N GLN A 356 20.56 36.32 -7.69
CA GLN A 356 21.69 35.57 -8.23
C GLN A 356 22.38 34.72 -7.16
N LYS A 357 22.50 35.23 -5.93
CA LYS A 357 22.95 34.46 -4.77
C LYS A 357 22.03 33.27 -4.50
N LEU A 358 20.71 33.48 -4.54
CA LEU A 358 19.70 32.42 -4.38
C LEU A 358 19.76 31.39 -5.51
N TRP A 359 19.93 31.82 -6.76
CA TRP A 359 20.03 30.93 -7.93
C TRP A 359 21.26 30.03 -7.86
N ASN A 360 22.38 30.55 -7.35
CA ASN A 360 23.64 29.82 -7.23
C ASN A 360 23.64 28.75 -6.11
N ILE A 361 22.60 28.71 -5.27
CA ILE A 361 22.47 27.65 -4.26
C ILE A 361 22.22 26.32 -4.96
N ARG A 362 23.14 25.35 -4.78
CA ARG A 362 23.00 24.00 -5.33
C ARG A 362 21.69 23.35 -4.86
N GLY A 363 20.85 22.95 -5.81
CA GLY A 363 19.53 22.38 -5.55
C GLY A 363 18.38 23.37 -5.78
N VAL A 364 18.65 24.65 -6.00
CA VAL A 364 17.68 25.60 -6.54
C VAL A 364 17.51 25.35 -8.03
N THR A 365 16.25 25.30 -8.47
CA THR A 365 15.89 25.06 -9.87
C THR A 365 15.27 26.29 -10.51
N HIS A 366 14.51 27.07 -9.74
CA HIS A 366 13.89 28.31 -10.19
C HIS A 366 13.89 29.32 -9.04
N VAL A 367 14.06 30.59 -9.37
CA VAL A 367 13.85 31.72 -8.46
C VAL A 367 12.93 32.69 -9.19
N THR A 368 11.86 33.12 -8.52
CA THR A 368 10.89 34.06 -9.09
C THR A 368 10.71 35.23 -8.13
N ILE A 369 10.66 36.45 -8.66
CA ILE A 369 10.36 37.66 -7.91
C ILE A 369 8.85 37.79 -7.81
N THR A 370 8.35 38.16 -6.62
CA THR A 370 6.92 38.37 -6.39
C THR A 370 6.65 39.73 -5.77
N THR A 371 5.56 40.37 -6.16
CA THR A 371 5.11 41.67 -5.63
C THR A 371 4.23 41.54 -4.38
N GLY A 372 4.41 40.47 -3.59
CA GLY A 372 3.53 40.09 -2.48
C GLY A 372 4.19 40.22 -1.10
N LYS A 373 3.67 39.47 -0.10
CA LYS A 373 4.23 39.43 1.28
C LYS A 373 5.66 38.86 1.35
N ASN A 374 6.09 38.14 0.32
CA ASN A 374 7.45 37.64 0.16
C ASN A 374 8.00 38.22 -1.14
N ASP A 375 9.30 38.51 -1.16
CA ASP A 375 9.97 39.13 -2.30
C ASP A 375 10.44 38.08 -3.32
N PHE A 376 10.79 36.88 -2.85
CA PHE A 376 11.18 35.75 -3.70
C PHE A 376 10.42 34.46 -3.37
N VAL A 377 10.18 33.68 -4.42
CA VAL A 377 9.80 32.27 -4.37
C VAL A 377 10.91 31.44 -5.01
N VAL A 378 11.56 30.61 -4.20
CA VAL A 378 12.67 29.75 -4.62
C VAL A 378 12.18 28.31 -4.70
N LYS A 379 12.17 27.74 -5.89
CA LYS A 379 11.86 26.33 -6.11
C LYS A 379 13.11 25.49 -5.97
N VAL A 380 13.09 24.61 -4.99
CA VAL A 380 14.19 23.71 -4.65
C VAL A 380 13.81 22.27 -5.00
N SER A 381 14.81 21.54 -5.51
CA SER A 381 14.73 20.14 -5.87
C SER A 381 15.95 19.43 -5.27
N THR A 382 15.75 18.68 -4.18
CA THR A 382 16.86 17.95 -3.53
C THR A 382 16.60 16.45 -3.49
N ARG A 383 17.68 15.66 -3.65
CA ARG A 383 17.64 14.19 -3.56
C ARG A 383 17.51 13.68 -2.12
N THR A 384 17.79 14.50 -1.11
CA THR A 384 17.69 14.09 0.31
C THR A 384 17.09 15.21 1.15
N LEU A 385 16.03 14.91 1.91
CA LEU A 385 15.30 15.92 2.68
C LEU A 385 16.20 16.53 3.77
N MET A 386 16.85 15.71 4.61
CA MET A 386 17.57 16.22 5.78
C MET A 386 18.89 16.91 5.40
N LYS A 387 19.79 16.22 4.69
CA LYS A 387 21.07 16.80 4.25
C LYS A 387 20.90 17.89 3.19
N GLY A 388 19.90 17.79 2.32
CA GLY A 388 19.58 18.83 1.34
C GLY A 388 18.98 20.08 1.96
N TYR A 389 18.05 19.90 2.92
CA TYR A 389 17.50 21.01 3.71
C TYR A 389 18.57 21.74 4.50
N GLU A 390 19.39 21.03 5.29
CA GLU A 390 20.45 21.63 6.10
C GLU A 390 21.47 22.40 5.24
N ARG A 391 21.87 21.85 4.10
CA ARG A 391 22.79 22.53 3.18
C ARG A 391 22.19 23.80 2.59
N ILE A 392 20.91 23.77 2.22
CA ILE A 392 20.25 24.92 1.62
C ILE A 392 19.96 25.99 2.67
N ILE A 393 19.52 25.61 3.87
CA ILE A 393 19.34 26.54 4.98
C ILE A 393 20.65 27.19 5.38
N LYS A 394 21.73 26.42 5.53
CA LYS A 394 23.04 26.99 5.82
C LYS A 394 23.45 28.03 4.78
N LYS A 395 23.16 27.76 3.50
CA LYS A 395 23.42 28.70 2.41
C LYS A 395 22.47 29.90 2.37
N LEU A 396 21.26 29.79 2.88
CA LEU A 396 20.33 30.91 3.04
C LEU A 396 20.73 31.78 4.24
N ASP A 397 21.17 31.18 5.34
CA ASP A 397 21.65 31.89 6.52
C ASP A 397 22.96 32.65 6.23
N GLU A 398 23.76 32.19 5.27
CA GLU A 398 24.95 32.91 4.76
C GLU A 398 24.62 34.16 3.91
N ILE A 399 23.35 34.37 3.52
CA ILE A 399 22.92 35.53 2.71
C ILE A 399 22.38 36.61 3.64
N ASP A 400 23.21 37.60 3.96
CA ASP A 400 22.89 38.70 4.90
C ASP A 400 21.67 39.54 4.48
N GLU A 401 21.33 39.55 3.19
CA GLU A 401 20.19 40.28 2.65
C GLU A 401 18.84 39.67 3.06
N ILE A 402 18.81 38.41 3.47
CA ILE A 402 17.57 37.72 3.87
C ILE A 402 17.14 38.18 5.26
N LYS A 403 15.91 38.70 5.35
CA LYS A 403 15.26 39.06 6.63
C LYS A 403 14.58 37.85 7.27
N LYS A 404 13.87 37.07 6.46
CA LYS A 404 13.11 35.90 6.89
C LYS A 404 12.95 34.95 5.73
N TYR A 405 12.97 33.66 6.01
CA TYR A 405 12.56 32.65 5.04
C TYR A 405 11.57 31.68 5.68
N ARG A 406 10.72 31.09 4.83
CA ARG A 406 9.80 30.02 5.21
C ARG A 406 9.98 28.87 4.23
N TRP A 407 10.43 27.74 4.74
CA TRP A 407 10.46 26.49 3.99
C TRP A 407 9.06 25.89 3.95
N ALA A 408 8.52 25.73 2.75
CA ALA A 408 7.30 24.97 2.49
C ALA A 408 7.68 23.77 1.64
N SER A 409 7.71 22.59 2.23
CA SER A 409 7.99 21.40 1.45
C SER A 409 6.80 21.11 0.53
N VAL A 410 7.04 20.92 -0.78
CA VAL A 410 6.03 20.39 -1.71
C VAL A 410 5.98 18.89 -1.56
N LEU A 411 5.90 18.45 -0.31
CA LEU A 411 5.29 17.21 0.04
C LEU A 411 3.83 17.58 0.25
N LYS A 412 3.10 17.82 -0.86
CA LYS A 412 1.74 18.35 -0.89
C LYS A 412 0.76 17.54 0.00
N ASP A 413 1.14 16.30 0.34
CA ASP A 413 0.38 15.38 1.18
C ASP A 413 0.77 15.37 2.68
N TRP A 414 1.90 15.98 3.07
CA TRP A 414 2.47 15.81 4.42
C TRP A 414 2.17 16.97 5.38
N GLU A 415 1.81 18.14 4.86
CA GLU A 415 1.54 19.33 5.68
C GLU A 415 0.05 19.55 6.00
N LYS A 416 -0.90 18.86 5.34
CA LYS A 416 -2.37 19.10 5.48
C LYS A 416 -3.20 18.05 6.22
N ILE A 417 -2.59 17.02 6.82
CA ILE A 417 -3.30 16.02 7.63
C ILE A 417 -3.06 16.22 9.11
#